data_AF-A0A7V3T412-F1
#
_entry.id   AF-A0A7V3T412-F1
#
_cell.length_a   1.000
_cell.length_b   1.000
_cell.length_c   1.000
_cell.angle_alpha   90.00
_cell.angle_beta   90.00
_cell.angle_gamma   90.00
#
_symmetry.space_group_name_H-M   'P 1'
#
loop_
_entity.id
_entity.type
_entity.pdbx_description
1 polymer ?
#
loop_
_entity_poly.entity_id
_entity_poly.type
_entity_poly.pdbx_seq_one_letter_code
_entity_poly.pdbx_strand_id
1 'polypeptide(L)'
;MRSRQPATANAGLGTFIRAKPPERCVWTPAPDNRRVRFFIHEKVKHRAARALAWVKAFLALYDTSMLGWVRIDLGREYRDRLGRRYRKYWGVYGRCWYPSQTQPTVRISCQVPGPFPADVITRRKPVYRRPDSTWPPEAKQAIGPVLKDSRTGRQWRRVYGITTVRTVDEAVVWIFAHEAFHWLRKTRQIPGRNTEVAADAFADAQLARFRAGAPPQRPDQTGFWFAGQQGELFDPTEWLQPGLATCGGGHGIGPPTP
;
A
#
# COMPACT_ATOMS: atom_id res chain seq x y z
N MET A 1 6.48 64.45 -29.17
CA MET A 1 7.84 63.86 -29.25
C MET A 1 8.20 63.17 -27.94
N ARG A 2 8.17 61.83 -27.94
CA ARG A 2 9.18 60.93 -27.35
C ARG A 2 8.64 59.50 -27.48
N SER A 3 9.22 58.80 -28.46
CA SER A 3 8.97 57.42 -28.83
C SER A 3 9.27 56.47 -27.68
N ARG A 4 8.36 55.52 -27.40
CA ARG A 4 8.69 54.32 -26.64
C ARG A 4 9.05 53.20 -27.62
N GLN A 5 10.31 52.79 -27.60
CA GLN A 5 10.77 51.57 -28.27
C GLN A 5 10.30 50.32 -27.49
N PRO A 6 10.04 49.19 -28.17
CA PRO A 6 9.73 47.92 -27.52
C PRO A 6 11.01 47.22 -27.04
N ALA A 7 10.95 46.64 -25.84
CA ALA A 7 12.00 45.78 -25.31
C ALA A 7 11.97 44.42 -26.00
N THR A 8 13.12 44.02 -26.56
CA THR A 8 13.35 42.72 -27.19
C THR A 8 13.53 41.61 -26.15
N ALA A 9 12.84 40.50 -26.38
CA ALA A 9 13.02 39.25 -25.67
C ALA A 9 14.35 38.59 -26.05
N ASN A 10 15.16 38.22 -25.06
CA ASN A 10 16.23 37.25 -25.24
C ASN A 10 15.88 35.97 -24.48
N ALA A 11 15.43 34.97 -25.25
CA ALA A 11 15.24 33.60 -24.80
C ALA A 11 16.60 32.90 -24.74
N GLY A 12 17.19 32.82 -23.55
CA GLY A 12 18.31 31.92 -23.28
C GLY A 12 17.79 30.49 -23.15
N LEU A 13 17.98 29.67 -24.18
CA LEU A 13 17.84 28.21 -24.14
C LEU A 13 18.89 27.62 -23.19
N GLY A 14 18.57 27.59 -21.89
CA GLY A 14 19.29 26.80 -20.92
C GLY A 14 19.08 25.32 -21.19
N THR A 15 20.11 24.66 -21.70
CA THR A 15 20.16 23.21 -21.88
C THR A 15 20.02 22.56 -20.50
N PHE A 16 18.84 22.01 -20.19
CA PHE A 16 18.64 21.20 -18.99
C PHE A 16 19.44 19.90 -19.17
N ILE A 17 20.69 19.90 -18.67
CA ILE A 17 21.44 18.68 -18.46
C ILE A 17 20.64 17.85 -17.44
N ARG A 18 19.97 16.82 -17.96
CA ARG A 18 19.21 15.86 -17.17
C ARG A 18 20.21 15.14 -16.28
N ALA A 19 20.35 15.59 -15.04
CA ALA A 19 21.22 14.95 -14.05
C ALA A 19 20.93 13.46 -14.04
N LYS A 20 21.98 12.64 -14.22
CA LYS A 20 21.89 11.19 -14.06
C LYS A 20 21.18 10.90 -12.73
N PRO A 21 20.20 9.99 -12.67
CA PRO A 21 19.61 9.59 -11.40
C PRO A 21 20.75 9.13 -10.49
N PRO A 22 20.77 9.56 -9.21
CA PRO A 22 21.84 9.21 -8.31
C PRO A 22 22.01 7.69 -8.29
N GLU A 23 23.26 7.26 -8.37
CA GLU A 23 23.68 5.88 -8.22
C GLU A 23 22.96 5.25 -7.02
N ARG A 24 22.51 4.00 -7.19
CA ARG A 24 21.71 3.28 -6.19
C ARG A 24 22.32 3.48 -4.81
N CYS A 25 21.60 4.15 -3.91
CA CYS A 25 21.99 4.34 -2.51
C CYS A 25 22.48 2.98 -1.98
N VAL A 26 23.77 2.87 -1.71
CA VAL A 26 24.35 1.66 -1.13
C VAL A 26 23.90 1.64 0.33
N TRP A 27 22.93 0.77 0.63
CA TRP A 27 22.37 0.61 1.95
C TRP A 27 23.40 -0.11 2.84
N THR A 28 24.16 0.64 3.63
CA THR A 28 25.09 0.04 4.60
C THR A 28 24.36 -0.20 5.93
N PRO A 29 24.36 -1.44 6.46
CA PRO A 29 23.90 -1.68 7.82
C PRO A 29 24.75 -0.87 8.80
N ALA A 30 24.12 -0.26 9.81
CA ALA A 30 24.88 0.53 10.79
C ALA A 30 25.74 -0.41 11.67
N PRO A 31 26.94 0.02 12.11
CA PRO A 31 27.94 -0.86 12.73
C PRO A 31 27.50 -1.57 14.03
N ASP A 32 26.44 -1.10 14.70
CA ASP A 32 26.00 -1.59 16.02
C ASP A 32 24.47 -1.90 16.08
N ASN A 33 23.85 -2.15 14.92
CA ASN A 33 22.39 -2.22 14.78
C ASN A 33 21.74 -3.59 15.06
N ARG A 34 22.40 -4.50 15.80
CA ARG A 34 21.84 -5.86 16.03
C ARG A 34 20.57 -5.86 16.89
N ARG A 35 20.17 -4.73 17.47
CA ARG A 35 18.98 -4.62 18.31
C ARG A 35 18.07 -3.48 17.84
N VAL A 36 16.85 -3.82 17.45
CA VAL A 36 15.79 -2.85 17.19
C VAL A 36 15.49 -2.07 18.47
N ARG A 37 15.57 -0.74 18.40
CA ARG A 37 15.19 0.12 19.54
C ARG A 37 13.68 0.28 19.60
N PHE A 38 13.11 0.15 20.80
CA PHE A 38 11.68 0.34 21.04
C PHE A 38 11.42 1.63 21.82
N PHE A 39 10.60 2.52 21.27
CA PHE A 39 10.10 3.71 21.94
C PHE A 39 8.60 3.55 22.20
N ILE A 40 8.25 3.08 23.40
CA ILE A 40 6.87 2.76 23.75
C ILE A 40 6.35 3.79 24.76
N HIS A 41 5.21 4.41 24.44
CA HIS A 41 4.53 5.29 25.38
C HIS A 41 3.99 4.50 26.58
N GLU A 42 4.15 5.03 27.80
CA GLU A 42 3.83 4.29 29.04
C GLU A 42 2.39 3.75 29.09
N LYS A 43 1.41 4.59 28.73
CA LYS A 43 0.01 4.14 28.61
C LYS A 43 -0.21 2.99 27.61
N VAL A 44 0.56 2.91 26.52
CA VAL A 44 0.50 1.79 25.58
C VAL A 44 1.14 0.56 26.20
N LYS A 45 2.31 0.72 26.84
CA LYS A 45 3.02 -0.35 27.55
C LYS A 45 2.11 -1.08 28.55
N HIS A 46 1.31 -0.36 29.32
CA HIS A 46 0.37 -0.94 30.27
C HIS A 46 -0.88 -1.57 29.64
N ARG A 47 -1.36 -1.02 28.52
CA ARG A 47 -2.66 -1.40 27.92
C ARG A 47 -2.56 -2.35 26.74
N ALA A 48 -1.36 -2.64 26.27
CA ALA A 48 -1.12 -3.42 25.05
C ALA A 48 -0.01 -4.46 25.23
N ALA A 49 0.12 -5.04 26.43
CA ALA A 49 1.20 -5.99 26.73
C ALA A 49 1.20 -7.20 25.79
N ARG A 50 0.01 -7.72 25.43
CA ARG A 50 -0.13 -8.85 24.51
C ARG A 50 0.32 -8.49 23.10
N ALA A 51 -0.09 -7.33 22.59
CA ALA A 51 0.34 -6.83 21.29
C ALA A 51 1.84 -6.54 21.25
N LEU A 52 2.42 -6.00 22.32
CA LEU A 52 3.87 -5.76 22.38
C LEU A 52 4.68 -7.06 22.39
N ALA A 53 4.21 -8.11 23.08
CA ALA A 53 4.79 -9.44 22.99
C ALA A 53 4.67 -10.00 21.56
N TRP A 54 3.50 -9.84 20.94
CA TRP A 54 3.26 -10.25 19.56
C TRP A 54 4.18 -9.53 18.56
N VAL A 55 4.40 -8.21 18.71
CA VAL A 55 5.30 -7.42 17.86
C VAL A 55 6.74 -7.92 17.95
N LYS A 56 7.22 -8.24 19.16
CA LYS A 56 8.56 -8.81 19.36
C LYS A 56 8.68 -10.19 18.69
N ALA A 57 7.68 -11.04 18.88
CA ALA A 57 7.63 -12.35 18.23
C ALA A 57 7.60 -12.22 16.70
N PHE A 58 6.87 -11.24 16.16
CA PHE A 58 6.83 -10.98 14.72
C PHE A 58 8.19 -10.59 14.18
N LEU A 59 8.87 -9.65 14.84
CA LEU A 59 10.19 -9.17 14.42
C LEU A 59 11.26 -10.27 14.47
N ALA A 60 11.14 -11.23 15.39
CA ALA A 60 12.05 -12.36 15.48
C ALA A 60 11.98 -13.31 14.26
N LEU A 61 10.94 -13.21 13.42
CA LEU A 61 10.79 -14.02 12.20
C LEU A 61 11.61 -13.50 11.00
N TYR A 62 12.22 -12.31 11.12
CA TYR A 62 12.78 -11.55 10.01
C TYR A 62 14.17 -10.97 10.35
N ASP A 63 14.94 -10.64 9.33
CA ASP A 63 16.18 -9.88 9.49
C ASP A 63 15.85 -8.42 9.85
N THR A 64 16.28 -8.00 11.03
CA THR A 64 16.04 -6.65 11.57
C THR A 64 17.24 -5.71 11.44
N SER A 65 18.32 -6.12 10.76
CA SER A 65 19.56 -5.34 10.58
C SER A 65 19.34 -3.92 10.04
N MET A 66 18.32 -3.74 9.18
CA MET A 66 17.95 -2.46 8.58
C MET A 66 16.90 -1.67 9.37
N LEU A 67 16.32 -2.23 10.44
CA LEU A 67 15.26 -1.61 11.23
C LEU A 67 15.86 -0.90 12.46
N GLY A 68 16.00 0.41 12.38
CA GLY A 68 16.67 1.19 13.42
C GLY A 68 15.83 1.39 14.69
N TRP A 69 14.50 1.55 14.53
CA TRP A 69 13.59 1.59 15.67
C TRP A 69 12.13 1.33 15.29
N VAL A 70 11.36 0.92 16.31
CA VAL A 70 9.90 0.87 16.34
C VAL A 70 9.40 1.79 17.45
N ARG A 71 8.51 2.73 17.11
CA ARG A 71 7.89 3.67 18.05
C ARG A 71 6.40 3.40 18.09
N ILE A 72 5.85 3.20 19.29
CA ILE A 72 4.42 2.99 19.49
C ILE A 72 3.96 3.95 20.58
N ASP A 73 3.19 4.96 20.18
CA ASP A 73 2.74 6.02 21.08
C ASP A 73 1.30 6.45 20.83
N LEU A 74 0.86 7.50 21.53
CA LEU A 74 -0.50 8.05 21.40
C LEU A 74 -0.60 9.16 20.36
N GLY A 75 0.40 9.30 19.47
CA GLY A 75 0.52 10.39 18.53
C GLY A 75 0.87 11.73 19.17
N ARG A 76 0.83 12.80 18.36
CA ARG A 76 1.11 14.16 18.81
C ARG A 76 -0.11 14.72 19.54
N GLU A 77 0.14 15.28 20.72
CA GLU A 77 -0.81 16.13 21.42
C GLU A 77 -0.71 17.57 20.88
N TYR A 78 -1.86 18.16 20.63
CA TYR A 78 -2.02 19.52 20.12
C TYR A 78 -2.61 20.39 21.22
N ARG A 79 -2.36 21.70 21.12
CA ARG A 79 -3.01 22.71 21.96
C ARG A 79 -3.87 23.59 21.08
N ASP A 80 -5.08 23.88 21.52
CA ASP A 80 -5.93 24.87 20.85
C ASP A 80 -5.53 26.30 21.25
N ARG A 81 -6.24 27.31 20.72
CA ARG A 81 -6.00 28.73 21.02
C ARG A 81 -6.19 29.08 22.51
N LEU A 82 -6.89 28.23 23.27
CA LEU A 82 -7.14 28.38 24.70
C LEU A 82 -6.16 27.55 25.55
N GLY A 83 -5.15 26.93 24.92
CA GLY A 83 -4.15 26.09 25.60
C GLY A 83 -4.63 24.69 25.98
N ARG A 84 -5.85 24.29 25.62
CA ARG A 84 -6.42 22.98 25.96
C ARG A 84 -5.76 21.89 25.11
N ARG A 85 -5.40 20.79 25.76
CA ARG A 85 -4.72 19.64 25.15
C ARG A 85 -5.74 18.75 24.45
N TYR A 86 -5.49 18.41 23.19
CA TYR A 86 -6.32 17.48 22.42
C TYR A 86 -5.47 16.64 21.47
N ARG A 87 -6.03 15.54 20.98
CA ARG A 87 -5.43 14.74 19.91
C ARG A 87 -6.21 14.96 18.64
N LYS A 88 -5.50 15.32 17.56
CA LYS A 88 -6.13 15.63 16.27
C LYS A 88 -6.75 14.38 15.61
N TYR A 89 -6.14 13.22 15.82
CA TYR A 89 -6.51 11.99 15.14
C TYR A 89 -7.35 11.10 16.04
N TRP A 90 -8.48 10.66 15.51
CA TRP A 90 -9.31 9.61 16.08
C TRP A 90 -8.93 8.30 15.40
N GLY A 91 -8.68 7.25 16.17
CA GLY A 91 -8.31 5.92 15.65
C GLY A 91 -6.81 5.67 15.64
N VAL A 92 -6.29 5.15 14.53
CA VAL A 92 -4.91 4.65 14.44
C VAL A 92 -4.19 5.30 13.24
N TYR A 93 -2.93 5.71 13.40
CA TYR A 93 -2.10 6.23 12.31
C TYR A 93 -0.66 5.67 12.31
N GLY A 94 -0.22 5.12 11.17
CA GLY A 94 1.09 4.50 11.01
C GLY A 94 1.99 5.25 10.02
N ARG A 95 3.30 5.05 10.14
CA ARG A 95 4.27 5.42 9.10
C ARG A 95 5.53 4.58 9.14
N CYS A 96 5.95 4.12 7.97
CA CYS A 96 7.24 3.52 7.71
C CYS A 96 8.15 4.53 6.96
N TRP A 97 9.23 4.99 7.58
CA TRP A 97 10.24 5.80 6.91
C TRP A 97 11.34 4.92 6.35
N TYR A 98 11.56 5.03 5.05
CA TYR A 98 12.67 4.36 4.39
C TYR A 98 13.99 5.08 4.63
N PRO A 99 15.11 4.38 4.42
CA PRO A 99 16.38 5.00 4.66
C PRO A 99 16.70 6.07 3.60
N SER A 100 17.52 7.04 3.98
CA SER A 100 18.05 8.15 3.19
C SER A 100 19.48 8.42 3.63
N GLN A 101 20.18 9.37 2.97
CA GLN A 101 21.53 9.78 3.36
C GLN A 101 21.63 10.23 4.83
N THR A 102 20.61 10.92 5.33
CA THR A 102 20.54 11.42 6.73
C THR A 102 19.88 10.43 7.69
N GLN A 103 19.36 9.31 7.18
CA GLN A 103 18.68 8.29 7.96
C GLN A 103 19.00 6.90 7.37
N PRO A 104 20.11 6.25 7.74
CA PRO A 104 20.55 5.02 7.07
C PRO A 104 19.70 3.78 7.39
N THR A 105 18.68 3.90 8.25
CA THR A 105 17.83 2.79 8.68
C THR A 105 16.35 3.03 8.39
N VAL A 106 15.57 1.95 8.28
CA VAL A 106 14.10 1.99 8.32
C VAL A 106 13.63 2.32 9.74
N ARG A 107 12.52 3.05 9.85
CA ARG A 107 11.86 3.38 11.12
C ARG A 107 10.36 3.14 11.00
N ILE A 108 9.74 2.53 11.99
CA ILE A 108 8.30 2.28 12.03
C ILE A 108 7.69 3.06 13.19
N SER A 109 6.73 3.95 12.93
CA SER A 109 5.94 4.63 13.95
C SER A 109 4.48 4.22 13.88
N CYS A 110 3.93 3.95 15.05
CA CYS A 110 2.56 3.52 15.28
C CYS A 110 1.92 4.49 16.28
N GLN A 111 0.89 5.22 15.88
CA GLN A 111 0.16 6.15 16.74
C GLN A 111 -1.22 5.56 17.03
N VAL A 112 -1.53 5.33 18.32
CA VAL A 112 -2.75 4.66 18.80
C VAL A 112 -3.54 5.54 19.80
N PRO A 113 -3.99 6.75 19.40
CA PRO A 113 -4.63 7.70 20.31
C PRO A 113 -5.99 7.26 20.89
N GLY A 114 -6.73 6.37 20.22
CA GLY A 114 -8.13 6.04 20.56
C GLY A 114 -9.12 7.14 20.16
N PRO A 115 -10.37 7.13 20.67
CA PRO A 115 -10.98 6.11 21.55
C PRO A 115 -11.16 4.76 20.83
N PHE A 116 -11.54 3.71 21.59
CA PHE A 116 -11.81 2.38 21.04
C PHE A 116 -13.23 1.91 21.42
N PRO A 117 -13.95 1.17 20.55
CA PRO A 117 -13.53 0.71 19.22
C PRO A 117 -13.29 1.86 18.22
N ALA A 118 -12.40 1.64 17.25
CA ALA A 118 -12.10 2.58 16.19
C ALA A 118 -12.14 1.89 14.83
N ASP A 119 -12.75 2.54 13.85
CA ASP A 119 -12.81 2.07 12.49
C ASP A 119 -11.62 2.58 11.69
N VAL A 120 -10.94 1.66 11.00
CA VAL A 120 -9.84 1.93 10.09
C VAL A 120 -10.34 1.74 8.66
N ILE A 121 -10.22 2.78 7.85
CA ILE A 121 -10.52 2.69 6.42
C ILE A 121 -9.39 1.90 5.76
N THR A 122 -9.75 0.76 5.17
CA THR A 122 -8.83 -0.14 4.48
C THR A 122 -9.04 -0.08 2.99
N ARG A 123 -7.99 -0.25 2.20
CA ARG A 123 -8.06 -0.30 0.74
C ARG A 123 -8.22 -1.74 0.30
N ARG A 124 -9.19 -1.98 -0.57
CA ARG A 124 -9.45 -3.29 -1.16
C ARG A 124 -9.00 -3.30 -2.61
N LYS A 125 -9.03 -4.48 -3.24
CA LYS A 125 -8.72 -4.62 -4.66
C LYS A 125 -9.64 -3.68 -5.48
N PRO A 126 -9.09 -2.93 -6.46
CA PRO A 126 -9.92 -2.10 -7.31
C PRO A 126 -10.86 -2.96 -8.14
N VAL A 127 -12.04 -2.43 -8.46
CA VAL A 127 -12.99 -3.10 -9.36
C VAL A 127 -12.87 -2.46 -10.73
N TYR A 128 -12.54 -3.27 -11.73
CA TYR A 128 -12.44 -2.84 -13.11
C TYR A 128 -13.81 -2.89 -13.78
N ARG A 129 -14.04 -1.95 -14.69
CA ARG A 129 -15.22 -1.93 -15.55
C ARG A 129 -15.14 -3.11 -16.53
N ARG A 130 -16.27 -3.78 -16.76
CA ARG A 130 -16.35 -4.87 -17.73
C ARG A 130 -16.26 -4.35 -19.17
N PRO A 131 -15.91 -5.21 -20.15
CA PRO A 131 -15.86 -4.82 -21.56
C PRO A 131 -17.19 -4.28 -22.10
N ASP A 132 -18.31 -4.81 -21.60
CA ASP A 132 -19.69 -4.36 -21.91
C ASP A 132 -20.05 -3.00 -21.29
N SER A 133 -19.08 -2.28 -20.72
CA SER A 133 -19.28 -1.00 -20.06
C SER A 133 -20.14 -1.06 -18.78
N THR A 134 -20.38 -2.23 -18.21
CA THR A 134 -21.06 -2.37 -16.91
C THR A 134 -20.06 -2.46 -15.74
N TRP A 135 -20.55 -2.19 -14.53
CA TRP A 135 -19.78 -2.39 -13.30
C TRP A 135 -20.13 -3.74 -12.67
N PRO A 136 -19.14 -4.51 -12.19
CA PRO A 136 -19.41 -5.68 -11.37
C PRO A 136 -20.21 -5.34 -10.10
N PRO A 137 -21.03 -6.27 -9.56
CA PRO A 137 -21.78 -6.07 -8.33
C PRO A 137 -20.91 -5.62 -7.15
N GLU A 138 -19.66 -6.09 -7.05
CA GLU A 138 -18.74 -5.64 -5.99
C GLU A 138 -18.38 -4.14 -6.07
N ALA A 139 -18.60 -3.48 -7.22
CA ALA A 139 -18.43 -2.03 -7.35
C ALA A 139 -19.43 -1.21 -6.51
N LYS A 140 -20.47 -1.84 -5.94
CA LYS A 140 -21.40 -1.17 -5.00
C LYS A 140 -20.68 -0.68 -3.73
N GLN A 141 -19.59 -1.34 -3.34
CA GLN A 141 -18.75 -0.94 -2.21
C GLN A 141 -17.66 0.07 -2.61
N ALA A 142 -17.59 0.43 -3.91
CA ALA A 142 -16.55 1.30 -4.43
C ALA A 142 -16.92 2.77 -4.20
N ILE A 143 -16.10 3.48 -3.42
CA ILE A 143 -16.28 4.90 -3.10
C ILE A 143 -15.18 5.68 -3.84
N GLY A 144 -15.58 6.61 -4.70
CA GLY A 144 -14.65 7.53 -5.37
C GLY A 144 -14.84 7.64 -6.89
N PRO A 145 -14.04 8.49 -7.55
CA PRO A 145 -14.16 8.75 -8.97
C PRO A 145 -13.78 7.51 -9.80
N VAL A 146 -14.35 7.42 -11.00
CA VAL A 146 -13.88 6.48 -12.02
C VAL A 146 -12.50 6.94 -12.48
N LEU A 147 -11.51 6.07 -12.31
CA LEU A 147 -10.15 6.28 -12.78
C LEU A 147 -9.97 5.58 -14.11
N LYS A 148 -9.12 6.14 -14.98
CA LYS A 148 -8.79 5.60 -16.30
C LYS A 148 -7.28 5.38 -16.39
N ASP A 149 -6.88 4.20 -16.83
CA ASP A 149 -5.48 3.89 -17.12
C ASP A 149 -5.15 4.58 -18.43
N SER A 150 -4.18 5.48 -18.39
CA SER A 150 -3.77 6.26 -19.55
C SER A 150 -3.19 5.40 -20.68
N ARG A 151 -2.63 4.22 -20.36
CA ARG A 151 -2.05 3.30 -21.33
C ARG A 151 -3.09 2.39 -21.97
N THR A 152 -3.96 1.80 -21.15
CA THR A 152 -4.90 0.76 -21.63
C THR A 152 -6.32 1.30 -21.86
N GLY A 153 -6.61 2.51 -21.40
CA GLY A 153 -7.96 3.07 -21.39
C GLY A 153 -8.91 2.39 -20.40
N ARG A 154 -8.48 1.34 -19.70
CA ARG A 154 -9.31 0.60 -18.74
C ARG A 154 -9.77 1.52 -17.63
N GLN A 155 -11.02 1.35 -17.23
CA GLN A 155 -11.62 2.11 -16.14
C GLN A 155 -11.73 1.25 -14.89
N TRP A 156 -11.48 1.82 -13.72
CA TRP A 156 -11.71 1.16 -12.43
C TRP A 156 -12.20 2.14 -11.37
N ARG A 157 -12.78 1.57 -10.30
CA ARG A 157 -13.10 2.30 -9.08
C ARG A 157 -12.25 1.80 -7.92
N ARG A 158 -11.93 2.71 -7.00
CA ARG A 158 -11.30 2.36 -5.72
C ARG A 158 -12.35 1.76 -4.80
N VAL A 159 -11.98 0.70 -4.10
CA VAL A 159 -12.83 0.08 -3.07
C VAL A 159 -12.18 0.30 -1.73
N TYR A 160 -13.00 0.73 -0.78
CA TYR A 160 -12.60 0.84 0.60
C TYR A 160 -13.44 -0.12 1.42
N GLY A 161 -12.82 -0.75 2.42
CA GLY A 161 -13.49 -1.48 3.47
C GLY A 161 -13.26 -0.80 4.80
N ILE A 162 -13.82 -1.39 5.85
CA ILE A 162 -13.63 -0.96 7.22
C ILE A 162 -13.08 -2.14 8.01
N THR A 163 -12.01 -1.90 8.75
CA THR A 163 -11.53 -2.81 9.78
C THR A 163 -11.69 -2.13 11.13
N THR A 164 -12.57 -2.66 11.97
CA THR A 164 -12.74 -2.16 13.35
C THR A 164 -11.68 -2.76 14.24
N VAL A 165 -10.92 -1.92 14.95
CA VAL A 165 -10.03 -2.33 16.06
C VAL A 165 -10.70 -2.01 17.39
N ARG A 166 -10.82 -3.01 18.26
CA ARG A 166 -11.66 -2.95 19.48
C ARG A 166 -10.90 -2.49 20.71
N THR A 167 -9.58 -2.65 20.71
CA THR A 167 -8.72 -2.40 21.87
C THR A 167 -7.40 -1.77 21.43
N VAL A 168 -6.63 -1.26 22.40
CA VAL A 168 -5.26 -0.78 22.17
C VAL A 168 -4.38 -1.91 21.62
N ASP A 169 -4.53 -3.15 22.11
CA ASP A 169 -3.82 -4.30 21.58
C ASP A 169 -4.08 -4.52 20.08
N GLU A 170 -5.36 -4.59 19.70
CA GLU A 170 -5.75 -4.78 18.30
C GLU A 170 -5.24 -3.65 17.41
N ALA A 171 -5.32 -2.41 17.90
CA ALA A 171 -4.80 -1.24 17.21
C ALA A 171 -3.29 -1.32 16.97
N VAL A 172 -2.52 -1.71 17.98
CA VAL A 172 -1.07 -1.88 17.87
C VAL A 172 -0.73 -2.97 16.85
N VAL A 173 -1.40 -4.13 16.91
CA VAL A 173 -1.14 -5.24 15.98
C VAL A 173 -1.44 -4.84 14.55
N TRP A 174 -2.63 -4.30 14.29
CA TRP A 174 -3.05 -3.95 12.93
C TRP A 174 -2.10 -2.92 12.31
N ILE A 175 -1.81 -1.86 13.07
CA ILE A 175 -0.99 -0.76 12.54
C ILE A 175 0.47 -1.16 12.36
N PHE A 176 1.01 -1.93 13.30
CA PHE A 176 2.38 -2.40 13.19
C PHE A 176 2.51 -3.36 12.02
N ALA A 177 1.56 -4.29 11.84
CA ALA A 177 1.58 -5.22 10.71
C ALA A 177 1.50 -4.47 9.37
N HIS A 178 0.65 -3.45 9.25
CA HIS A 178 0.55 -2.59 8.06
C HIS A 178 1.92 -1.95 7.73
N GLU A 179 2.54 -1.26 8.69
CA GLU A 179 3.84 -0.60 8.46
C GLU A 179 4.99 -1.58 8.28
N ALA A 180 4.95 -2.73 8.97
CA ALA A 180 5.91 -3.80 8.82
C ALA A 180 5.86 -4.39 7.42
N PHE A 181 4.68 -4.51 6.80
CA PHE A 181 4.57 -4.94 5.40
C PHE A 181 5.38 -4.03 4.48
N HIS A 182 5.25 -2.70 4.62
CA HIS A 182 6.03 -1.75 3.84
C HIS A 182 7.55 -1.91 4.04
N TRP A 183 7.98 -2.13 5.28
CA TRP A 183 9.38 -2.43 5.60
C TRP A 183 9.86 -3.73 4.94
N LEU A 184 9.11 -4.83 5.09
CA LEU A 184 9.45 -6.14 4.54
C LEU A 184 9.54 -6.09 3.01
N ARG A 185 8.62 -5.38 2.35
CA ARG A 185 8.64 -5.16 0.89
C ARG A 185 9.84 -4.34 0.46
N LYS A 186 10.13 -3.24 1.16
CA LYS A 186 11.25 -2.36 0.84
C LYS A 186 12.60 -3.08 0.98
N THR A 187 12.73 -3.93 2.01
CA THR A 187 13.92 -4.73 2.30
C THR A 187 13.94 -6.07 1.56
N ARG A 188 12.95 -6.35 0.71
CA ARG A 188 12.83 -7.57 -0.09
C ARG A 188 12.81 -8.87 0.72
N GLN A 189 12.44 -8.80 2.00
CA GLN A 189 12.27 -9.99 2.83
C GLN A 189 11.02 -10.79 2.46
N ILE A 190 10.08 -10.17 1.74
CA ILE A 190 8.91 -10.83 1.16
C ILE A 190 8.73 -10.40 -0.32
N PRO A 191 8.31 -11.31 -1.22
CA PRO A 191 8.29 -11.06 -2.67
C PRO A 191 7.05 -10.31 -3.14
N GLY A 192 7.21 -9.39 -4.10
CA GLY A 192 6.15 -8.68 -4.86
C GLY A 192 6.06 -7.17 -4.58
N ARG A 193 4.98 -6.49 -5.01
CA ARG A 193 4.86 -5.02 -4.93
C ARG A 193 4.53 -4.48 -3.53
N ASN A 194 4.99 -3.26 -3.28
CA ASN A 194 4.70 -2.50 -2.06
C ASN A 194 3.46 -1.61 -2.28
N THR A 195 2.27 -2.11 -1.94
CA THR A 195 1.01 -1.39 -2.15
C THR A 195 0.19 -1.33 -0.86
N GLU A 196 -0.57 -0.25 -0.69
CA GLU A 196 -1.47 -0.07 0.46
C GLU A 196 -2.53 -1.18 0.56
N VAL A 197 -3.07 -1.64 -0.58
CA VAL A 197 -4.07 -2.73 -0.60
C VAL A 197 -3.50 -4.01 0.00
N ALA A 198 -2.24 -4.33 -0.31
CA ALA A 198 -1.58 -5.51 0.23
C ALA A 198 -1.15 -5.31 1.69
N ALA A 199 -0.76 -4.08 2.08
CA ALA A 199 -0.48 -3.75 3.47
C ALA A 199 -1.72 -3.88 4.37
N ASP A 200 -2.87 -3.36 3.92
CA ASP A 200 -4.14 -3.44 4.65
C ASP A 200 -4.62 -4.89 4.79
N ALA A 201 -4.58 -5.66 3.71
CA ALA A 201 -4.96 -7.06 3.76
C ALA A 201 -4.01 -7.91 4.62
N PHE A 202 -2.70 -7.59 4.63
CA PHE A 202 -1.74 -8.24 5.52
C PHE A 202 -2.04 -7.90 6.98
N ALA A 203 -2.32 -6.64 7.28
CA ALA A 203 -2.70 -6.20 8.61
C ALA A 203 -3.99 -6.86 9.11
N ASP A 204 -5.01 -6.97 8.25
CA ASP A 204 -6.26 -7.68 8.54
C ASP A 204 -6.02 -9.15 8.87
N ALA A 205 -5.17 -9.84 8.10
CA ALA A 205 -4.83 -11.24 8.34
C ALA A 205 -4.09 -11.44 9.67
N GLN A 206 -3.10 -10.59 9.97
CA GLN A 206 -2.38 -10.66 11.25
C GLN A 206 -3.29 -10.31 12.44
N LEU A 207 -4.19 -9.34 12.29
CA LEU A 207 -5.18 -9.01 13.31
C LEU A 207 -6.15 -10.17 13.57
N ALA A 208 -6.64 -10.84 12.53
CA ALA A 208 -7.51 -12.01 12.67
C ALA A 208 -6.80 -13.14 13.46
N ARG A 209 -5.52 -13.39 13.17
CA ARG A 209 -4.71 -14.36 13.92
C ARG A 209 -4.54 -13.96 15.38
N PHE A 210 -4.21 -12.69 15.63
CA PHE A 210 -4.06 -12.18 17.00
C PHE A 210 -5.34 -12.33 17.81
N ARG A 211 -6.50 -12.08 17.20
CA ARG A 211 -7.82 -12.30 17.82
C ARG A 211 -8.06 -13.77 18.17
N ALA A 212 -7.62 -14.68 17.31
CA ALA A 212 -7.67 -16.12 17.56
C ALA A 212 -6.63 -16.61 18.57
N GLY A 213 -5.81 -15.73 19.16
CA GLY A 213 -4.74 -16.11 20.08
C GLY A 213 -3.53 -16.77 19.41
N ALA A 214 -3.46 -16.76 18.09
CA ALA A 214 -2.38 -17.38 17.33
C ALA A 214 -1.14 -16.48 17.25
N PRO A 215 0.08 -17.07 17.20
CA PRO A 215 1.31 -16.30 17.02
C PRO A 215 1.38 -15.62 15.64
N PRO A 216 2.23 -14.59 15.50
CA PRO A 216 2.53 -14.01 14.19
C PRO A 216 3.07 -15.08 13.25
N GLN A 217 2.78 -14.94 11.97
CA GLN A 217 3.22 -15.90 10.95
C GLN A 217 3.76 -15.16 9.73
N ARG A 218 4.76 -15.76 9.08
CA ARG A 218 5.30 -15.21 7.84
C ARG A 218 4.33 -15.43 6.66
N PRO A 219 4.21 -14.49 5.71
CA PRO A 219 3.31 -14.63 4.56
C PRO A 219 3.61 -15.85 3.68
N ASP A 220 4.88 -16.26 3.59
CA ASP A 220 5.32 -17.41 2.80
C ASP A 220 4.88 -18.76 3.38
N GLN A 221 4.48 -18.81 4.66
CA GLN A 221 4.06 -20.04 5.33
C GLN A 221 2.55 -20.29 5.29
N THR A 222 1.74 -19.30 4.92
CA THR A 222 0.26 -19.39 4.98
C THR A 222 -0.37 -19.65 3.62
N GLY A 223 0.43 -19.79 2.56
CA GLY A 223 -0.10 -19.66 1.20
C GLY A 223 -0.75 -18.29 0.99
N PHE A 224 -0.44 -17.29 1.84
CA PHE A 224 -0.88 -15.91 1.70
C PHE A 224 -0.04 -15.23 0.61
N TRP A 225 -0.12 -15.84 -0.56
CA TRP A 225 0.19 -15.21 -1.81
C TRP A 225 -0.95 -14.27 -2.07
N PHE A 226 -0.69 -12.96 -1.95
CA PHE A 226 -1.43 -12.05 -2.79
C PHE A 226 -1.20 -12.55 -4.21
N ALA A 227 -2.22 -13.14 -4.83
CA ALA A 227 -2.27 -13.30 -6.27
C ALA A 227 -2.00 -11.90 -6.83
N GLY A 228 -0.77 -11.70 -7.23
CA GLY A 228 -0.10 -10.43 -7.15
C GLY A 228 0.95 -10.42 -8.23
N GLN A 229 0.48 -10.15 -9.45
CA GLN A 229 1.27 -9.43 -10.44
C GLN A 229 2.61 -10.07 -10.81
N GLN A 230 2.62 -11.38 -11.04
CA GLN A 230 3.29 -11.91 -12.21
C GLN A 230 2.17 -12.37 -13.15
N GLY A 231 2.02 -11.71 -14.30
CA GLY A 231 1.25 -12.30 -15.40
C GLY A 231 -0.28 -12.19 -15.41
N GLU A 232 -0.89 -11.07 -14.99
CA GLU A 232 -2.02 -10.55 -15.81
C GLU A 232 -1.42 -9.63 -16.90
N LEU A 233 -0.47 -10.18 -17.66
CA LEU A 233 -0.53 -9.99 -19.10
C LEU A 233 -1.65 -10.93 -19.52
N PHE A 234 -2.61 -10.37 -20.24
CA PHE A 234 -3.52 -11.16 -21.05
C PHE A 234 -2.80 -12.35 -21.69
N ASP A 235 -3.51 -13.47 -21.79
CA ASP A 235 -3.09 -14.57 -22.65
C ASP A 235 -2.82 -14.03 -24.07
N PRO A 236 -1.58 -14.09 -24.60
CA PRO A 236 -1.31 -13.66 -25.97
C PRO A 236 -2.09 -14.47 -27.02
N THR A 237 -2.63 -15.64 -26.66
CA THR A 237 -3.41 -16.46 -27.59
C THR A 237 -4.82 -15.91 -27.88
N GLU A 238 -5.31 -14.93 -27.10
CA GLU A 238 -6.53 -14.18 -27.46
C GLU A 238 -6.32 -13.27 -28.70
N TRP A 239 -5.09 -13.10 -29.19
CA TRP A 239 -4.77 -12.35 -30.40
C TRP A 239 -4.50 -13.22 -31.64
N LEU A 240 -4.59 -14.55 -31.52
CA LEU A 240 -4.41 -15.50 -32.63
C LEU A 240 -5.70 -16.29 -32.93
N GLN A 241 -6.84 -15.60 -32.96
CA GLN A 241 -8.00 -16.08 -33.71
C GLN A 241 -7.98 -15.41 -35.09
N PRO A 242 -7.49 -16.08 -36.15
CA PRO A 242 -7.69 -15.58 -37.50
C PRO A 242 -9.18 -15.68 -37.85
N GLY A 243 -9.77 -14.50 -38.10
CA GLY A 243 -10.89 -14.26 -39.01
C GLY A 243 -11.98 -15.32 -39.13
N LEU A 244 -13.12 -15.07 -38.47
CA LEU A 244 -14.41 -15.46 -39.02
C LEU A 244 -15.24 -14.20 -39.25
N ALA A 245 -14.97 -13.60 -40.41
CA ALA A 245 -15.86 -12.69 -41.07
C ALA A 245 -15.79 -12.98 -42.57
N THR A 246 -16.67 -13.84 -43.07
CA THR A 246 -17.35 -13.60 -44.35
C THR A 246 -18.75 -14.19 -44.33
N CYS A 247 -19.66 -13.31 -44.72
CA CYS A 247 -21.07 -13.46 -45.02
C CYS A 247 -21.31 -14.35 -46.26
N GLY A 248 -22.54 -14.84 -46.41
CA GLY A 248 -23.11 -15.46 -47.63
C GLY A 248 -23.85 -16.75 -47.29
N GLY A 249 -25.20 -16.80 -47.24
CA GLY A 249 -26.08 -16.76 -48.42
C GLY A 249 -25.90 -18.07 -49.20
N GLY A 250 -26.73 -19.10 -49.08
CA GLY A 250 -28.11 -19.14 -49.55
C GLY A 250 -28.19 -19.88 -50.89
N HIS A 251 -29.05 -20.92 -50.97
CA HIS A 251 -29.38 -21.80 -52.11
C HIS A 251 -28.37 -22.95 -52.34
N GLY A 252 -28.73 -24.25 -52.34
CA GLY A 252 -30.00 -24.87 -52.71
C GLY A 252 -30.03 -25.11 -54.22
N ILE A 253 -29.73 -26.35 -54.65
CA ILE A 253 -30.14 -27.07 -55.88
C ILE A 253 -29.09 -28.17 -56.13
N GLY A 254 -29.53 -29.42 -56.14
CA GLY A 254 -28.95 -30.44 -57.01
C GLY A 254 -30.05 -30.99 -57.91
N PRO A 255 -29.82 -32.09 -58.65
CA PRO A 255 -28.72 -32.40 -59.57
C PRO A 255 -29.26 -32.21 -61.03
N PRO A 256 -28.62 -32.66 -62.15
CA PRO A 256 -28.50 -34.09 -62.49
C PRO A 256 -27.27 -34.46 -63.36
N THR A 257 -27.03 -35.76 -63.56
CA THR A 257 -26.70 -36.46 -64.83
C THR A 257 -25.98 -37.78 -64.57
N PRO A 258 -25.99 -38.75 -65.51
CA PRO A 258 -27.09 -39.33 -66.27
C PRO A 258 -27.57 -40.67 -65.71
#